data_AF-A0A819YI36-F1
#
_entry.id   AF-A0A819YI36-F1
#
_cell.length_a   1.000
_cell.length_b   1.000
_cell.length_c   1.000
_cell.angle_alpha   90.00
_cell.angle_beta   90.00
_cell.angle_gamma   90.00
#
_symmetry.space_group_name_H-M   'P 1'
#
loop_
_entity.id
_entity.type
_entity.pdbx_description
1 polymer ?
#
loop_
_entity_poly.entity_id
_entity_poly.type
_entity_poly.pdbx_seq_one_letter_code
_entity_poly.pdbx_strand_id
1 'polypeptide(L)'
;MSSVLLTLSSAAPYHLLSYGSLIGATLWHSFISSLIARKTLPRPQLGQLQSKLFPIYFSLQTALSGICLLTTKNRNAQIIFVIGIVGGLINLIVFGPWTIKLMNKRFTMERDEGKQYNEPDISNQFKALNKQFGMVHGCSMMINMIIALSLVVYPFIVSLVVV
;
A
#
# COMPACT_ATOMS: atom_id res chain seq x y z
N MET A 1 -9.74 19.48 35.67
CA MET A 1 -9.40 19.53 34.23
C MET A 1 -10.68 19.34 33.43
N SER A 2 -10.89 20.08 32.34
CA SER A 2 -12.08 19.91 31.50
C SER A 2 -12.10 18.52 30.85
N SER A 3 -13.30 18.01 30.54
CA SER A 3 -13.49 16.72 29.84
C SER A 3 -12.72 16.65 28.52
N VAL A 4 -12.56 17.79 27.84
CA VAL A 4 -11.77 17.93 26.61
C VAL A 4 -10.28 17.64 26.83
N LEU A 5 -9.68 18.19 27.89
CA LEU A 5 -8.26 17.96 28.22
C LEU A 5 -7.98 16.49 28.55
N LEU A 6 -8.92 15.82 29.23
CA LEU A 6 -8.81 14.39 29.54
C LEU A 6 -8.85 13.53 28.27
N THR A 7 -9.76 13.83 27.33
CA THR A 7 -9.84 13.11 26.05
C THR A 7 -8.56 13.28 25.23
N LEU A 8 -8.04 14.50 25.12
CA LEU A 8 -6.80 14.79 24.39
C LEU A 8 -5.55 14.17 25.03
N SER A 9 -5.59 13.89 26.33
CA SER A 9 -4.47 13.22 27.03
C SER A 9 -4.54 11.68 26.92
N SER A 10 -5.61 11.13 26.34
CA SER A 10 -5.81 9.68 26.19
C SER A 10 -5.30 9.17 24.84
N ALA A 11 -4.89 7.91 24.76
CA ALA A 11 -4.45 7.28 23.52
C ALA A 11 -5.61 6.98 22.52
N ALA A 12 -6.85 6.95 23.01
CA ALA A 12 -8.03 6.53 22.26
C ALA A 12 -8.32 7.36 20.98
N PRO A 13 -8.39 8.71 21.02
CA PRO A 13 -8.66 9.50 19.83
C PRO A 13 -7.57 9.35 18.76
N TYR A 14 -6.30 9.29 19.17
CA TYR A 14 -5.18 9.09 18.25
C TYR A 14 -5.24 7.71 17.60
N HIS A 15 -5.61 6.68 18.36
CA HIS A 15 -5.81 5.34 17.83
C HIS A 15 -6.92 5.31 16.77
N LEU A 16 -8.09 5.87 17.09
CA LEU A 16 -9.25 5.88 16.19
C LEU A 16 -8.98 6.65 14.90
N LEU A 17 -8.37 7.85 15.01
CA LEU A 17 -8.00 8.64 13.84
C LEU A 17 -6.98 7.89 12.97
N SER A 18 -5.94 7.33 13.60
CA SER A 18 -4.88 6.63 12.86
C SER A 18 -5.40 5.36 12.19
N TYR A 19 -6.17 4.55 12.91
CA TYR A 19 -6.76 3.32 12.38
C TYR A 19 -7.76 3.63 11.27
N GLY A 20 -8.66 4.60 11.48
CA GLY A 20 -9.66 5.02 10.49
C GLY A 20 -9.00 5.53 9.20
N SER A 21 -7.99 6.39 9.31
CA SER A 21 -7.21 6.83 8.15
C SER A 21 -6.45 5.69 7.48
N LEU A 22 -5.86 4.77 8.25
CA LEU A 22 -5.08 3.64 7.74
C LEU A 22 -5.94 2.66 6.94
N ILE A 23 -7.03 2.16 7.53
CA ILE A 23 -7.93 1.22 6.83
C ILE A 23 -8.65 1.92 5.67
N GLY A 24 -9.09 3.16 5.87
CA GLY A 24 -9.76 3.95 4.84
C GLY A 24 -8.87 4.16 3.62
N ALA A 25 -7.64 4.63 3.81
CA ALA A 25 -6.67 4.80 2.71
C ALA A 25 -6.33 3.47 2.04
N THR A 26 -6.11 2.41 2.83
CA THR A 26 -5.75 1.09 2.30
C THR A 26 -6.85 0.52 1.40
N LEU A 27 -8.11 0.53 1.87
CA LEU A 27 -9.23 0.00 1.10
C LEU A 27 -9.60 0.89 -0.09
N TRP A 28 -9.68 2.20 0.13
CA TRP A 28 -10.02 3.15 -0.95
C TRP A 28 -9.00 3.11 -2.08
N HIS A 29 -7.70 3.18 -1.75
CA HIS A 29 -6.67 3.19 -2.78
C HIS A 29 -6.63 1.86 -3.53
N SER A 30 -6.59 0.74 -2.80
CA SER A 30 -6.36 -0.58 -3.39
C SER A 30 -7.53 -1.07 -4.24
N PHE A 31 -8.77 -0.84 -3.81
CA PHE A 31 -9.95 -1.44 -4.44
C PHE A 31 -10.79 -0.47 -5.26
N ILE A 32 -10.63 0.85 -5.09
CA ILE A 32 -11.46 1.84 -5.77
C ILE A 32 -10.58 2.72 -6.67
N SER A 33 -9.73 3.55 -6.07
CA SER A 33 -8.93 4.54 -6.80
C SER A 33 -8.00 3.91 -7.82
N SER A 34 -7.31 2.80 -7.49
CA SER A 34 -6.40 2.12 -8.42
C SER A 34 -7.14 1.53 -9.63
N LEU A 35 -8.33 0.97 -9.43
CA LEU A 35 -9.13 0.35 -10.49
C LEU A 35 -9.71 1.40 -11.44
N ILE A 36 -10.16 2.53 -10.90
CA ILE A 36 -10.61 3.67 -11.69
C ILE A 36 -9.43 4.23 -12.49
N ALA A 37 -8.30 4.54 -11.83
CA ALA A 37 -7.13 5.09 -12.49
C ALA A 37 -6.63 4.21 -13.65
N ARG A 38 -6.60 2.87 -13.46
CA ARG A 38 -6.22 1.93 -14.51
C ARG A 38 -7.17 1.92 -15.71
N LYS A 39 -8.46 2.16 -15.49
CA LYS A 39 -9.47 2.19 -16.55
C LYS A 39 -9.56 3.55 -17.26
N THR A 40 -9.13 4.61 -16.60
CA THR A 40 -9.32 5.99 -17.08
C THR A 40 -8.04 6.61 -17.65
N LEU A 41 -6.86 6.26 -17.13
CA LEU A 41 -5.60 6.90 -17.53
C LEU A 41 -4.84 6.07 -18.57
N PRO A 42 -4.27 6.71 -19.61
CA PRO A 42 -3.23 6.12 -20.44
C PRO A 42 -2.08 5.58 -19.58
N ARG A 43 -1.51 4.43 -19.97
CA ARG A 43 -0.51 3.72 -19.15
C ARG A 43 0.70 4.58 -18.73
N PRO A 44 1.29 5.44 -19.60
CA PRO A 44 2.38 6.31 -19.17
C PRO A 44 1.97 7.27 -18.05
N GLN A 45 0.76 7.86 -18.13
CA GLN A 45 0.23 8.77 -17.11
C GLN A 45 -0.09 8.01 -15.81
N LEU A 46 -0.67 6.81 -15.91
CA LEU A 46 -0.90 5.94 -14.75
C LEU A 46 0.40 5.64 -14.01
N GLY A 47 1.46 5.26 -14.76
CA GLY A 47 2.76 4.97 -14.17
C GLY A 47 3.39 6.17 -13.47
N GLN A 48 3.29 7.36 -14.07
CA GLN A 48 3.76 8.60 -13.45
C GLN A 48 3.01 8.91 -12.15
N LEU A 49 1.67 8.85 -12.18
CA LEU A 49 0.84 9.06 -10.99
C LEU A 49 1.22 8.07 -9.87
N GLN A 50 1.30 6.78 -10.21
CA GLN A 50 1.66 5.71 -9.28
C GLN A 50 3.06 5.90 -8.68
N SER A 51 4.04 6.33 -9.49
CA SER A 51 5.41 6.55 -9.02
C SER A 51 5.54 7.63 -7.94
N LYS A 52 4.60 8.58 -7.91
CA LYS A 52 4.53 9.65 -6.90
C LYS A 52 3.63 9.29 -5.73
N LEU A 53 2.54 8.57 -6.01
CA LEU A 53 1.54 8.20 -5.02
C LEU A 53 2.08 7.11 -4.07
N PHE A 54 2.68 6.04 -4.59
CA PHE A 54 3.03 4.86 -3.79
C PHE A 54 4.03 5.13 -2.66
N PRO A 55 5.09 5.94 -2.84
CA PRO A 55 5.96 6.29 -1.71
C PRO A 55 5.22 6.98 -0.56
N ILE A 56 4.28 7.88 -0.88
CA ILE A 56 3.45 8.56 0.13
C ILE A 56 2.51 7.55 0.80
N TYR A 57 1.82 6.73 0.00
CA TYR A 57 0.89 5.72 0.49
C TYR A 57 1.56 4.71 1.43
N PHE A 58 2.71 4.12 1.05
CA PHE A 58 3.41 3.16 1.90
C PHE A 58 4.02 3.83 3.14
N SER A 59 4.48 5.07 3.04
CA SER A 59 4.95 5.85 4.20
C SER A 59 3.83 6.07 5.22
N LEU A 60 2.65 6.51 4.76
CA LEU A 60 1.48 6.68 5.61
C LEU A 60 1.03 5.35 6.20
N GLN A 61 1.02 4.27 5.40
CA GLN A 61 0.64 2.94 5.86
C GLN A 61 1.55 2.47 7.01
N THR A 62 2.87 2.63 6.87
CA THR A 62 3.85 2.32 7.92
C THR A 62 3.67 3.21 9.15
N ALA A 63 3.61 4.54 8.97
CA ALA A 63 3.54 5.49 10.07
C ALA A 63 2.26 5.33 10.90
N LEU A 64 1.10 5.25 10.23
CA LEU A 64 -0.18 5.07 10.91
C LEU A 64 -0.27 3.71 11.61
N SER A 65 0.32 2.66 11.04
CA SER A 65 0.45 1.37 11.71
C SER A 65 1.31 1.49 12.98
N GLY A 66 2.40 2.25 12.93
CA GLY A 66 3.21 2.59 14.10
C GLY A 66 2.42 3.30 15.20
N ILE A 67 1.63 4.31 14.85
CA ILE A 67 0.79 5.02 15.83
C ILE A 67 -0.25 4.08 16.44
N CYS A 68 -0.91 3.25 15.62
CA CYS A 68 -1.87 2.27 16.11
C CYS A 68 -1.24 1.24 17.06
N LEU A 69 -0.02 0.79 16.77
CA LEU A 69 0.74 -0.11 17.64
C LEU A 69 1.04 0.53 19.00
N LEU A 70 1.48 1.79 19.02
CA LEU A 70 1.81 2.53 20.24
C LEU A 70 0.58 2.86 21.09
N THR A 71 -0.60 2.94 20.48
CA THR A 71 -1.83 3.37 21.14
C THR A 71 -2.76 2.22 21.54
N THR A 72 -2.56 1.01 20.99
CA THR A 72 -3.36 -0.16 21.36
C THR A 72 -2.83 -0.86 22.61
N LYS A 73 -3.74 -1.23 23.52
CA LYS A 73 -3.43 -2.07 24.69
C LYS A 73 -3.69 -3.56 24.44
N ASN A 74 -4.37 -3.91 23.34
CA ASN A 74 -4.71 -5.30 23.04
C ASN A 74 -3.50 -6.01 22.41
N ARG A 75 -2.83 -6.87 23.17
CA ARG A 75 -1.65 -7.62 22.74
C ARG A 75 -1.90 -8.47 21.49
N ASN A 76 -3.07 -9.11 21.40
CA ASN A 76 -3.42 -9.93 20.23
C ASN A 76 -3.58 -9.08 18.97
N ALA A 77 -3.97 -7.82 19.13
CA ALA A 77 -4.17 -6.91 18.01
C ALA A 77 -2.88 -6.19 17.57
N GLN A 78 -1.82 -6.20 18.40
CA GLN A 78 -0.52 -5.60 18.06
C GLN A 78 0.12 -6.24 16.82
N ILE A 79 -0.07 -7.55 16.62
CA ILE A 79 0.49 -8.27 15.46
C ILE A 79 0.02 -7.69 14.13
N ILE A 80 -1.21 -7.21 14.05
CA ILE A 80 -1.78 -6.58 12.84
C ILE A 80 -0.98 -5.34 12.45
N PHE A 81 -0.64 -4.51 13.44
CA PHE A 81 0.12 -3.29 13.19
C PHE A 81 1.60 -3.58 12.93
N VAL A 82 2.18 -4.63 13.51
CA VAL A 82 3.51 -5.12 13.14
C VAL A 82 3.55 -5.56 11.68
N ILE A 83 2.54 -6.31 11.21
CA ILE A 83 2.39 -6.69 9.80
C ILE A 83 2.31 -5.43 8.92
N GLY A 84 1.53 -4.43 9.32
CA GLY A 84 1.41 -3.15 8.61
C GLY A 84 2.74 -2.39 8.51
N ILE A 85 3.51 -2.32 9.60
CA ILE A 85 4.83 -1.66 9.62
C ILE A 85 5.81 -2.40 8.72
N VAL A 86 5.99 -3.71 8.93
CA VAL A 86 6.97 -4.53 8.21
C VAL A 86 6.63 -4.57 6.73
N GLY A 87 5.38 -4.90 6.38
CA GLY A 87 4.95 -4.96 4.99
C GLY A 87 4.99 -3.59 4.30
N GLY A 88 4.58 -2.52 5.00
CA GLY A 88 4.69 -1.16 4.51
C GLY A 88 6.15 -0.74 4.23
N LEU A 89 7.08 -1.08 5.11
CA LEU A 89 8.52 -0.80 4.93
C LEU A 89 9.13 -1.61 3.78
N ILE A 90 8.79 -2.89 3.66
CA ILE A 90 9.24 -3.73 2.54
C ILE A 90 8.74 -3.11 1.21
N ASN A 91 7.49 -2.68 1.15
CA ASN A 91 6.96 -2.01 -0.02
C ASN A 91 7.60 -0.64 -0.27
N LEU A 92 7.84 0.15 0.77
CA LEU A 92 8.41 1.49 0.65
C LEU A 92 9.88 1.45 0.18
N ILE A 93 10.67 0.53 0.72
CA ILE A 93 12.13 0.54 0.57
C ILE A 93 12.60 -0.46 -0.49
N VAL A 94 11.90 -1.58 -0.66
CA VAL A 94 12.34 -2.67 -1.56
C VAL A 94 11.50 -2.70 -2.83
N PHE A 95 10.22 -3.07 -2.71
CA PHE A 95 9.43 -3.38 -3.90
C PHE A 95 8.98 -2.14 -4.66
N GLY A 96 8.58 -1.06 -3.98
CA GLY A 96 8.15 0.19 -4.61
C GLY A 96 9.24 0.79 -5.53
N PRO A 97 10.45 1.06 -5.03
CA PRO A 97 11.56 1.58 -5.85
C PRO A 97 11.91 0.64 -7.01
N TRP A 98 11.88 -0.68 -6.78
CA TRP A 98 12.16 -1.67 -7.82
C TRP A 98 11.09 -1.69 -8.91
N THR A 99 9.80 -1.67 -8.54
CA THR A 99 8.69 -1.58 -9.50
C THR A 99 8.78 -0.32 -10.35
N ILE A 100 9.08 0.84 -9.76
CA ILE A 100 9.26 2.10 -10.50
C ILE A 100 10.43 2.00 -11.48
N LYS A 101 11.56 1.43 -11.05
CA LYS A 101 12.72 1.22 -11.93
C LYS A 101 12.37 0.34 -13.14
N LEU A 102 11.65 -0.75 -12.93
CA LEU A 102 11.23 -1.66 -14.01
C LEU A 102 10.18 -1.00 -14.92
N MET A 103 9.24 -0.24 -14.36
CA MET A 103 8.25 0.52 -15.11
C MET A 103 8.93 1.53 -16.05
N ASN A 104 9.91 2.30 -15.56
CA ASN A 104 10.65 3.26 -16.37
C ASN A 104 11.43 2.57 -17.49
N LYS A 105 12.07 1.43 -17.20
CA LYS A 105 12.73 0.61 -18.24
C LYS A 105 11.74 0.14 -19.31
N ARG A 106 10.51 -0.24 -18.92
CA ARG A 106 9.48 -0.64 -19.89
C ARG A 106 9.07 0.54 -20.77
N PHE A 107 8.91 1.74 -20.21
CA PHE A 107 8.61 2.93 -21.03
C PHE A 107 9.73 3.27 -22.02
N THR A 108 11.00 3.11 -21.61
CA THR A 108 12.13 3.24 -22.52
C THR A 108 12.05 2.20 -23.64
N MET A 109 11.81 0.94 -23.30
CA MET A 109 11.71 -0.14 -24.29
C MET A 109 10.60 0.06 -25.31
N GLU A 110 9.44 0.59 -24.89
CA GLU A 110 8.35 0.88 -25.82
C GLU A 110 8.69 1.96 -26.83
N ARG A 111 9.42 2.98 -26.40
CA ARG A 111 9.90 4.02 -27.29
C ARG A 111 10.94 3.47 -28.26
N ASP A 112 11.85 2.64 -27.76
CA ASP A 112 12.97 2.13 -28.54
C ASP A 112 12.51 1.07 -29.56
N GLU A 113 11.52 0.23 -29.23
CA GLU A 113 10.91 -0.74 -30.16
C GLU A 113 9.75 -0.18 -30.99
N GLY A 114 9.20 0.98 -30.60
CA GLY A 114 7.98 1.53 -31.20
C GLY A 114 6.72 0.69 -30.96
N LYS A 115 6.77 -0.23 -29.99
CA LYS A 115 5.75 -1.24 -29.70
C LYS A 115 5.29 -1.19 -28.26
N GLN A 116 4.03 -1.49 -28.02
CA GLN A 116 3.48 -1.67 -26.68
C GLN A 116 3.91 -3.01 -26.07
N TYR A 117 4.02 -3.03 -24.75
CA TYR A 117 4.44 -4.21 -23.98
C TYR A 117 3.62 -5.50 -24.17
N ASN A 118 2.42 -5.43 -24.75
CA ASN A 118 1.52 -6.57 -24.93
C ASN A 118 1.45 -7.04 -26.39
N GLU A 119 2.22 -6.43 -27.30
CA GLU A 119 2.29 -6.87 -28.68
C GLU A 119 3.02 -8.24 -28.78
N PRO A 120 2.58 -9.15 -29.65
CA PRO A 120 3.09 -10.52 -29.70
C PRO A 120 4.56 -10.61 -30.17
N ASP A 121 5.00 -9.63 -30.95
CA ASP A 121 6.27 -9.56 -31.66
C ASP A 121 7.27 -8.58 -31.01
N ILE A 122 7.09 -8.23 -29.74
CA ILE A 122 8.11 -7.55 -28.93
C ILE A 122 9.34 -8.43 -28.73
N SER A 123 10.49 -7.80 -28.48
CA SER A 123 11.76 -8.52 -28.26
C SER A 123 11.73 -9.48 -27.06
N ASN A 124 12.61 -10.48 -27.07
CA ASN A 124 12.79 -11.38 -25.92
C ASN A 124 13.21 -10.61 -24.65
N GLN A 125 13.99 -9.53 -24.81
CA GLN A 125 14.39 -8.68 -23.70
C GLN A 125 13.18 -7.95 -23.11
N PHE A 126 12.25 -7.48 -23.94
CA PHE A 126 11.03 -6.84 -23.47
C PHE A 126 10.11 -7.84 -22.76
N LYS A 127 9.97 -9.06 -23.29
CA LYS A 127 9.23 -10.15 -22.62
C LYS A 127 9.80 -10.47 -21.24
N ALA A 128 11.13 -10.59 -21.12
CA ALA A 128 11.80 -10.83 -19.85
C ALA A 128 11.56 -9.68 -18.86
N LEU A 129 11.63 -8.44 -19.33
CA LEU A 129 11.37 -7.25 -18.52
C LEU A 129 9.91 -7.20 -18.02
N ASN A 130 8.94 -7.57 -18.85
CA ASN A 130 7.54 -7.67 -18.46
C ASN A 130 7.33 -8.73 -17.37
N LYS A 131 7.97 -9.90 -17.50
CA LYS A 131 7.92 -10.96 -16.48
C LYS A 131 8.49 -10.47 -15.15
N GLN A 132 9.64 -9.80 -15.18
CA GLN A 132 10.27 -9.26 -13.99
C GLN A 132 9.38 -8.19 -13.32
N PHE A 133 8.82 -7.28 -14.11
CA PHE A 133 7.89 -6.26 -13.60
C PHE A 133 6.67 -6.91 -12.95
N GLY A 134 6.03 -7.87 -13.63
CA GLY A 134 4.84 -8.56 -13.13
C GLY A 134 5.09 -9.27 -11.81
N MET A 135 6.24 -9.94 -11.67
CA MET A 135 6.65 -10.59 -10.43
C MET A 135 6.82 -9.60 -9.28
N VAL A 136 7.65 -8.56 -9.46
CA VAL A 136 7.94 -7.58 -8.40
C VAL A 136 6.69 -6.82 -7.99
N HIS A 137 5.89 -6.37 -8.96
CA HIS A 137 4.61 -5.71 -8.71
C HIS A 137 3.63 -6.65 -7.99
N GLY A 138 3.56 -7.92 -8.41
CA GLY A 138 2.75 -8.97 -7.77
C GLY A 138 3.09 -9.18 -6.30
N CYS A 139 4.39 -9.30 -5.97
CA CYS A 139 4.85 -9.41 -4.58
C CYS A 139 4.40 -8.21 -3.73
N SER A 140 4.55 -6.99 -4.26
CA SER A 140 4.11 -5.77 -3.57
C SER A 140 2.61 -5.76 -3.31
N MET A 141 1.80 -6.14 -4.31
CA MET A 141 0.35 -6.25 -4.19
C MET A 141 -0.07 -7.29 -3.15
N MET A 142 0.59 -8.45 -3.11
CA MET A 142 0.28 -9.49 -2.12
C MET A 142 0.55 -9.03 -0.69
N ILE A 143 1.68 -8.35 -0.44
CA ILE A 143 1.97 -7.77 0.87
C ILE A 143 0.87 -6.77 1.26
N ASN A 144 0.50 -5.88 0.34
CA ASN A 144 -0.55 -4.90 0.61
C ASN A 144 -1.92 -5.57 0.84
N MET A 145 -2.21 -6.69 0.18
CA MET A 145 -3.42 -7.48 0.41
C MET A 145 -3.44 -8.10 1.82
N ILE A 146 -2.31 -8.67 2.26
CA ILE A 146 -2.17 -9.21 3.63
C ILE A 146 -2.42 -8.10 4.66
N ILE A 147 -1.85 -6.90 4.46
CA ILE A 147 -2.09 -5.74 5.32
C ILE A 147 -3.58 -5.37 5.32
N ALA A 148 -4.20 -5.26 4.14
CA ALA A 148 -5.61 -4.90 4.02
C ALA A 148 -6.53 -5.89 4.77
N LEU A 149 -6.33 -7.19 4.58
CA LEU A 149 -7.07 -8.23 5.28
C LEU A 149 -6.84 -8.17 6.80
N SER A 150 -5.59 -7.98 7.23
CA SER A 150 -5.25 -7.84 8.66
C SER A 150 -5.98 -6.66 9.30
N LEU A 151 -6.04 -5.52 8.60
CA LEU A 151 -6.75 -4.32 9.07
C LEU A 151 -8.26 -4.52 9.15
N VAL A 152 -8.86 -5.28 8.23
CA VAL A 152 -10.28 -5.64 8.28
C VAL A 152 -10.58 -6.58 9.46
N VAL A 153 -9.67 -7.49 9.80
CA VAL A 153 -9.82 -8.40 10.94
C VAL A 153 -9.67 -7.68 12.30
N TYR A 154 -8.92 -6.57 12.34
CA TYR A 154 -8.63 -5.83 13.59
C TYR A 154 -9.85 -5.56 14.49
N PRO A 155 -10.98 -5.00 14.02
CA PRO A 155 -12.11 -4.67 14.88
C PRO A 155 -12.73 -5.91 15.52
N PHE A 156 -12.75 -7.04 14.80
CA PHE A 156 -13.26 -8.32 15.31
C PHE A 156 -12.41 -8.85 16.47
N ILE A 157 -11.07 -8.70 16.39
CA ILE A 157 -10.16 -9.11 17.48
C ILE A 157 -10.38 -8.24 18.73
N VAL A 158 -10.61 -6.94 18.54
CA VAL A 158 -10.80 -6.02 19.66
C VAL A 158 -12.19 -6.18 20.29
N SER A 159 -13.23 -6.46 19.50
CA SER A 159 -14.60 -6.66 20.01
C SER A 159 -14.76 -7.92 20.87
N LEU A 160 -13.95 -8.96 20.62
CA LEU A 160 -13.96 -10.20 21.43
C LEU A 160 -13.47 -10.01 22.87
N VAL A 161 -12.92 -8.84 23.22
CA VAL A 161 -12.46 -8.50 24.57
C VAL A 161 -13.43 -7.55 25.29
N VAL A 162 -14.41 -7.00 24.57
CA VAL A 162 -15.37 -6.00 25.07
C VAL A 162 -16.77 -6.59 25.31
N VAL A 163 -17.02 -7.82 24.85
CA VAL A 163 -18.20 -8.66 25.17
C VAL A 163 -17.76 -9.80 26.08
#